data_AF-A0A938QS44-F1
#
_entry.id   AF-A0A938QS44-F1
#
_cell.length_a   1.000
_cell.length_b   1.000
_cell.length_c   1.000
_cell.angle_alpha   90.00
_cell.angle_beta   90.00
_cell.angle_gamma   90.00
#
_symmetry.space_group_name_H-M   'P 1'
#
loop_
_entity.id
_entity.type
_entity.pdbx_description
1 polymer ?
#
loop_
_entity_poly.entity_id
_entity_poly.type
_entity_poly.pdbx_seq_one_letter_code
_entity_poly.pdbx_strand_id
1 'polypeptide(L)' 'MTEEELVRNALADPDAQPTDEAFWREAEVRQPVRKVSVSMKLDADVLEWFKAQGKGYQNRINAVLKAYKEAHR' A
#
# COMPACT_ATOMS: atom_id res chain seq x y z
N MET A 1 -0.50 -3.10 -35.76
CA MET A 1 -1.24 -3.20 -34.51
C MET A 1 -2.40 -2.24 -34.62
N THR A 2 -3.59 -2.78 -34.83
CA THR A 2 -4.83 -2.01 -34.88
C THR A 2 -5.38 -1.82 -33.46
N GLU A 3 -6.28 -0.86 -33.28
CA GLU A 3 -6.97 -0.62 -32.01
C GLU A 3 -7.80 -1.84 -31.57
N GLU A 4 -8.40 -2.54 -32.53
CA GLU A 4 -9.16 -3.78 -32.31
C GLU A 4 -8.29 -4.93 -31.78
N GLU A 5 -7.07 -5.07 -32.32
CA GLU A 5 -6.09 -6.05 -31.83
C GLU A 5 -5.63 -5.71 -30.40
N LEU A 6 -5.46 -4.42 -30.08
CA LEU A 6 -5.08 -3.96 -28.76
C LEU A 6 -6.16 -4.27 -27.71
N VAL A 7 -7.42 -3.95 -28.01
CA VAL A 7 -8.56 -4.21 -27.12
C VAL A 7 -8.75 -5.71 -26.90
N ARG A 8 -8.65 -6.53 -27.96
CA ARG A 8 -8.75 -7.99 -27.85
C ARG A 8 -7.67 -8.55 -26.92
N ASN A 9 -6.43 -8.09 -27.07
CA ASN A 9 -5.32 -8.56 -26.25
C ASN A 9 -5.47 -8.13 -24.78
N ALA A 10 -5.89 -6.88 -24.52
CA ALA A 10 -6.14 -6.41 -23.16
C ALA A 10 -7.28 -7.16 -22.46
N LEU A 11 -8.36 -7.52 -23.18
CA LEU A 11 -9.46 -8.31 -22.63
C LEU A 11 -9.08 -9.78 -22.35
N ALA A 12 -8.09 -10.31 -23.07
CA ALA A 12 -7.59 -11.66 -22.85
C ALA A 12 -6.62 -11.77 -21.66
N ASP A 13 -6.12 -10.64 -21.14
CA ASP A 13 -5.21 -10.57 -20.00
C ASP A 13 -6.00 -10.24 -18.71
N PRO A 14 -6.16 -11.19 -17.78
CA PRO A 14 -6.90 -10.96 -16.54
C PRO A 14 -6.22 -9.94 -15.61
N ASP A 15 -4.91 -9.70 -15.74
CA ASP A 15 -4.15 -8.77 -14.92
C ASP A 15 -4.07 -7.35 -15.54
N ALA A 16 -4.42 -7.21 -16.83
CA ALA A 16 -4.28 -5.97 -17.59
C ALA A 16 -5.56 -5.56 -18.34
N GLN A 17 -6.72 -5.85 -17.76
CA GLN A 17 -8.01 -5.47 -18.34
C GLN A 17 -8.10 -3.95 -18.56
N PRO A 18 -8.78 -3.49 -19.63
CA PRO A 18 -8.98 -2.07 -19.88
C PRO A 18 -9.76 -1.41 -18.72
N THR A 19 -9.36 -0.19 -18.35
CA THR A 19 -10.13 0.65 -17.41
C THR A 19 -11.00 1.64 -18.18
N ASP A 20 -12.12 2.06 -17.59
CA ASP A 20 -13.07 2.99 -18.19
C ASP A 20 -13.19 4.30 -17.40
N GLU A 21 -14.01 5.23 -17.90
CA GLU A 21 -14.21 6.52 -17.25
C GLU A 21 -14.85 6.38 -15.86
N ALA A 22 -15.68 5.35 -15.63
CA ALA A 22 -16.27 5.08 -14.33
C ALA A 22 -15.20 4.70 -13.29
N PHE A 23 -14.23 3.86 -13.67
CA PHE A 23 -13.07 3.54 -12.83
C PHE A 23 -12.31 4.80 -12.41
N TRP A 24 -12.01 5.70 -13.37
CA TRP A 24 -11.22 6.90 -13.09
C TRP A 24 -11.98 7.97 -12.31
N ARG A 25 -13.31 7.99 -12.34
CA ARG A 25 -14.13 8.89 -11.51
C ARG A 25 -13.99 8.62 -10.01
N GLU A 26 -13.76 7.37 -9.62
CA GLU A 26 -13.65 6.96 -8.21
C GLU A 26 -12.21 6.71 -7.77
N ALA A 27 -11.27 6.69 -8.72
CA ALA A 27 -9.86 6.43 -8.44
C ALA A 27 -9.23 7.54 -7.57
N GLU A 28 -8.69 7.15 -6.42
CA GLU A 28 -7.91 8.05 -5.57
C GLU A 28 -6.43 7.97 -5.94
N VAL A 29 -5.87 9.05 -6.49
CA VAL A 29 -4.42 9.14 -6.76
C VAL A 29 -3.69 9.31 -5.44
N ARG A 30 -3.06 8.23 -4.95
CA ARG A 30 -2.23 8.27 -3.74
C ARG A 30 -0.76 8.48 -4.11
N GLN A 31 -0.20 9.61 -3.69
CA GLN A 31 1.25 9.76 -3.77
C GLN A 31 1.94 8.83 -2.76
N PRO A 32 2.97 8.06 -3.18
CA PRO A 32 3.72 7.24 -2.25
C PRO A 32 4.47 8.14 -1.26
N VAL A 33 4.04 8.11 0.00
CA VAL A 33 4.73 8.82 1.07
C VAL A 33 6.09 8.16 1.29
N ARG A 34 7.18 8.92 1.11
CA ARG A 34 8.53 8.44 1.43
C ARG A 34 8.62 8.13 2.92
N LYS A 35 8.87 6.86 3.24
CA LYS A 35 9.26 6.46 4.59
C LYS A 35 10.71 6.87 4.82
N VAL A 36 10.99 7.46 5.97
CA VAL A 36 12.35 7.79 6.40
C VAL A 36 12.86 6.64 7.26
N SER A 37 14.06 6.14 6.96
CA SER A 37 14.73 5.17 7.82
C SER A 37 15.28 5.91 9.05
N VAL A 38 14.88 5.46 10.23
CA VAL A 38 15.34 6.01 11.51
C VAL A 38 15.86 4.88 12.38
N SER A 39 16.88 5.16 13.18
CA SER A 39 17.32 4.27 14.26
C SER A 39 16.61 4.70 15.54
N MET A 40 15.83 3.80 16.14
CA MET A 40 15.19 4.03 17.43
C MET A 40 15.30 2.79 18.31
N LYS A 41 15.30 3.00 19.63
CA LYS A 41 15.23 1.92 20.60
C LYS A 41 13.77 1.60 20.90
N LEU A 42 13.47 0.31 20.95
CA LEU A 42 12.19 -0.24 21.39
C LEU A 42 12.49 -1.24 22.50
N ASP A 43 11.55 -1.39 23.44
CA ASP A 43 11.64 -2.46 24.42
C ASP A 43 11.60 -3.83 23.72
N ALA A 44 12.37 -4.78 24.25
CA ALA A 44 12.58 -6.06 23.61
C ALA A 44 11.28 -6.86 23.49
N ASP A 45 10.45 -6.84 24.53
CA ASP A 45 9.14 -7.50 24.56
C ASP A 45 8.17 -6.91 23.52
N VAL A 46 8.15 -5.58 23.36
CA VAL A 46 7.35 -4.90 22.34
C VAL A 46 7.78 -5.32 20.94
N LEU A 47 9.08 -5.33 20.66
CA LEU A 47 9.60 -5.73 19.36
C LEU A 47 9.29 -7.20 19.05
N GLU A 48 9.48 -8.10 20.02
CA GLU A 48 9.19 -9.52 19.85
C GLU A 48 7.70 -9.79 19.65
N TRP A 49 6.81 -9.06 20.35
CA TRP A 49 5.37 -9.17 20.13
C TRP A 49 4.98 -8.80 18.70
N PHE A 50 5.53 -7.73 18.14
CA PHE A 50 5.26 -7.35 16.75
C PHE A 50 5.84 -8.35 15.75
N LYS A 51 7.05 -8.88 15.99
CA LYS A 51 7.68 -9.91 15.14
C LYS A 51 6.86 -11.21 15.11
N ALA A 52 6.27 -11.60 16.24
CA ALA A 52 5.43 -12.80 16.34
C ALA A 52 4.19 -12.76 15.41
N GLN A 53 3.77 -11.57 14.98
CA GLN A 53 2.68 -11.38 14.02
C GLN A 53 3.11 -11.57 12.55
N GLY A 54 4.36 -11.97 12.33
CA GLY A 54 4.90 -12.33 11.02
C GLY A 54 5.30 -11.14 10.15
N LYS A 55 5.37 -11.39 8.84
CA LYS A 55 5.84 -10.42 7.84
C LYS A 55 5.06 -9.10 7.96
N GLY A 56 5.79 -7.99 7.84
CA GLY A 56 5.21 -6.64 7.92
C GLY A 56 5.15 -6.05 9.33
N TYR A 57 5.80 -6.65 10.33
CA TYR A 57 5.84 -6.12 11.70
C TYR A 57 6.25 -4.63 11.78
N GLN A 58 7.25 -4.20 10.98
CA GLN A 58 7.66 -2.79 10.91
C GLN A 58 6.54 -1.86 10.41
N ASN A 59 5.71 -2.33 9.45
CA ASN A 59 4.57 -1.57 8.97
C ASN A 59 3.49 -1.43 10.05
N ARG A 60 3.30 -2.47 10.88
CA ARG A 60 2.37 -2.43 12.02
C ARG A 60 2.84 -1.46 13.10
N ILE A 61 4.13 -1.49 13.45
CA ILE A 61 4.74 -0.48 14.35
C ILE A 61 4.45 0.92 13.82
N ASN A 62 4.74 1.19 12.54
CA ASN A 62 4.49 2.49 11.94
C ASN A 62 3.00 2.89 11.94
N ALA A 63 2.09 1.93 11.77
CA ALA A 63 0.65 2.19 11.82
C ALA A 63 0.19 2.62 13.22
N VAL A 64 0.71 2.00 14.28
CA VAL A 64 0.43 2.40 15.68
C VAL A 64 0.97 3.80 15.95
N LEU A 65 2.21 4.10 15.55
CA LEU A 65 2.78 5.44 15.70
C LEU A 65 1.95 6.51 14.96
N LYS A 66 1.45 6.18 13.76
CA LYS A 66 0.56 7.07 13.00
C LYS A 66 -0.77 7.29 13.73
N ALA A 67 -1.40 6.22 14.21
CA ALA A 67 -2.66 6.32 14.95
C ALA A 67 -2.51 7.18 16.22
N TYR A 68 -1.44 6.96 16.98
CA TYR A 68 -1.12 7.77 18.17
C TYR A 68 -0.95 9.25 17.80
N LYS A 69 -0.19 9.55 16.74
CA LYS A 69 0.02 10.92 16.25
C LYS A 69 -1.31 11.60 15.90
N GLU A 70 -2.20 10.95 15.14
CA GLU A 70 -3.46 11.57 14.73
C GLU A 70 -4.45 11.73 15.90
N ALA A 71 -4.40 10.85 16.90
CA ALA A 71 -5.24 10.96 18.10
C ALA A 71 -4.82 12.11 19.03
N HIS A 72 -3.58 12.58 18.94
CA HIS A 72 -3.01 13.67 19.75
C HIS A 72 -2.80 14.95 18.95
N ARG A 73 -3.55 15.11 17.86
CA ARG A 73 -3.42 16.23 16.95
C ARG A 73 -4.49 17.28 17.18
#